data_AF-A0AA43ZBC4-F1
#
_entry.id   AF-A0AA43ZBC4-F1
#
_cell.length_a   1.000
_cell.length_b   1.000
_cell.length_c   1.000
_cell.angle_alpha   90.00
_cell.angle_beta   90.00
_cell.angle_gamma   90.00
#
_symmetry.space_group_name_H-M   'P 1'
#
loop_
_entity.id
_entity.type
_entity.pdbx_description
1 polymer ?
#
loop_
_entity_poly.entity_id
_entity_poly.type
_entity_poly.pdbx_seq_one_letter_code
_entity_poly.pdbx_strand_id
1 'polypeptide(L)'
;MELTANHIAIILGVTLSVGITTAACYLTGHDAGVRTGHKRGHADGYDSALDDLMPELNETAMRLNSAERTLAATQTELRQVKDERACDRRNAAEAIEELTLRLDEAKGLNAAHATVLRQAANNLEMAATTWESMTATTKARHARTNAQQLRDLAATLAPEQQEAAA
;
A
#
# COMPACT_ATOMS: atom_id res chain seq x y z
N MET A 1 -18.40 -10.95 3.93
CA MET A 1 -18.10 -11.69 2.68
C MET A 1 -19.38 -12.40 2.30
N GLU A 2 -20.14 -11.86 1.35
CA GLU A 2 -21.42 -12.42 0.96
C GLU A 2 -21.20 -13.67 0.10
N LEU A 3 -21.77 -14.81 0.52
CA LEU A 3 -21.79 -16.01 -0.33
C LEU A 3 -22.64 -15.70 -1.56
N THR A 4 -21.97 -15.46 -2.69
CA THR A 4 -22.64 -15.30 -3.98
C THR A 4 -23.40 -16.58 -4.34
N ALA A 5 -24.55 -16.47 -5.01
CA ALA A 5 -25.39 -17.61 -5.38
C ALA A 5 -24.64 -18.77 -6.08
N ASN A 6 -23.60 -18.47 -6.87
CA ASN A 6 -22.74 -19.48 -7.49
C ASN A 6 -21.96 -20.34 -6.48
N HIS A 7 -21.48 -19.77 -5.37
CA HIS A 7 -20.77 -20.53 -4.33
C HIS A 7 -21.73 -21.50 -3.62
N ILE A 8 -22.97 -21.07 -3.36
CA ILE A 8 -24.00 -21.92 -2.75
C ILE A 8 -24.38 -23.07 -3.70
N ALA A 9 -24.55 -22.78 -4.99
CA ALA A 9 -24.86 -23.78 -6.01
C ALA A 9 -23.75 -24.82 -6.17
N ILE A 10 -22.48 -24.40 -6.16
CA ILE A 10 -21.33 -25.31 -6.24
C ILE A 10 -21.27 -26.22 -5.00
N ILE A 11 -21.41 -25.66 -3.80
CA ILE A 11 -21.38 -26.45 -2.56
C ILE A 11 -22.53 -27.45 -2.52
N LEU A 12 -23.76 -27.04 -2.87
CA LEU A 12 -24.92 -27.94 -2.93
C LEU A 12 -24.72 -29.04 -3.98
N GLY A 13 -24.22 -28.69 -5.17
CA GLY A 13 -23.97 -29.64 -6.25
C GLY A 13 -22.91 -30.70 -5.89
N VAL A 14 -21.79 -30.28 -5.28
CA VAL A 14 -20.74 -31.19 -4.81
C VAL A 14 -21.26 -32.08 -3.68
N THR A 15 -22.00 -31.51 -2.72
CA THR A 15 -22.51 -32.28 -1.58
C THR A 15 -23.55 -33.34 -2.01
N LEU A 16 -24.45 -32.98 -2.93
CA LEU A 16 -25.45 -33.90 -3.48
C LEU A 16 -24.81 -35.01 -4.32
N SER A 17 -23.84 -34.67 -5.18
CA SER A 17 -23.18 -35.67 -6.04
C SER A 17 -22.35 -36.67 -5.23
N VAL A 18 -21.62 -36.23 -4.21
CA VAL A 18 -20.91 -37.13 -3.28
C VAL A 18 -21.91 -37.99 -2.51
N GLY A 19 -22.99 -37.41 -1.98
CA GLY A 19 -24.01 -38.17 -1.25
C GLY A 19 -24.70 -39.25 -2.08
N ILE A 20 -25.07 -38.95 -3.32
CA ILE A 20 -25.71 -39.90 -4.24
C ILE A 20 -24.72 -41.01 -4.63
N THR A 21 -23.47 -40.67 -4.92
CA THR A 21 -22.46 -41.66 -5.32
C THR A 21 -22.14 -42.62 -4.18
N THR A 22 -21.96 -42.10 -2.96
CA THR A 22 -21.72 -42.92 -1.77
C THR A 22 -22.92 -43.82 -1.45
N ALA A 23 -24.15 -43.30 -1.56
CA ALA A 23 -25.36 -44.11 -1.35
C ALA A 23 -25.52 -45.20 -2.42
N ALA A 24 -25.22 -44.91 -3.68
CA ALA A 24 -25.28 -45.88 -4.77
C ALA A 24 -24.23 -46.99 -4.60
N CYS A 25 -22.99 -46.64 -4.24
CA CYS A 25 -21.93 -47.60 -3.93
C CYS A 25 -22.28 -48.48 -2.73
N TYR A 26 -22.88 -47.90 -1.68
CA TYR A 26 -23.32 -48.66 -0.51
C TYR A 26 -24.45 -49.62 -0.84
N LEU A 27 -25.49 -49.17 -1.55
CA LEU A 27 -26.65 -50.01 -1.90
C LEU A 27 -26.26 -51.15 -2.84
N THR A 28 -25.46 -50.86 -3.87
CA THR A 28 -24.99 -51.89 -4.81
C THR A 28 -24.04 -52.89 -4.15
N GLY A 29 -23.14 -52.43 -3.28
CA GLY A 29 -22.27 -53.29 -2.49
C GLY A 29 -23.02 -54.15 -1.48
N HIS A 30 -23.97 -53.57 -0.74
CA HIS A 30 -24.78 -54.27 0.25
C HIS A 30 -25.63 -55.38 -0.40
N ASP A 31 -26.26 -55.10 -1.54
CA ASP A 31 -27.16 -56.03 -2.22
C ASP A 31 -26.41 -57.16 -2.95
N ALA A 32 -25.16 -56.93 -3.36
CA ALA A 32 -24.26 -57.97 -3.86
C ALA A 32 -23.70 -58.85 -2.73
N GLY A 33 -23.41 -58.26 -1.57
CA GLY A 33 -22.91 -58.96 -0.38
C GLY A 33 -23.92 -59.90 0.28
N VAL A 34 -25.19 -59.52 0.28
CA VAL A 34 -26.29 -60.36 0.80
C VAL A 34 -26.51 -61.59 -0.09
N ARG A 35 -26.31 -61.48 -1.42
CA ARG A 35 -26.54 -62.57 -2.39
C ARG A 35 -25.43 -63.61 -2.47
N THR A 36 -24.19 -63.26 -2.14
CA THR A 36 -23.01 -64.12 -2.33
C THR A 36 -22.45 -64.72 -1.03
N GLY A 37 -23.09 -64.45 0.13
CA GLY A 37 -22.66 -64.96 1.43
C GLY A 37 -21.33 -64.40 1.94
N HIS A 38 -20.75 -63.40 1.26
CA HIS A 38 -19.43 -62.82 1.53
C HIS A 38 -19.41 -61.77 2.65
N LYS A 39 -20.17 -61.97 3.73
CA LYS A 39 -20.19 -61.01 4.86
C LYS A 39 -18.80 -60.79 5.48
N ARG A 40 -17.86 -61.74 5.36
CA ARG A 40 -16.44 -61.57 5.76
C ARG A 40 -15.60 -60.80 4.73
N GLY A 41 -15.72 -61.13 3.44
CA GLY A 41 -15.01 -60.39 2.38
C GLY A 41 -15.45 -58.92 2.26
N HIS A 42 -16.66 -58.59 2.70
CA HIS A 42 -17.10 -57.20 2.85
C HIS A 42 -16.42 -56.47 4.01
N ALA A 43 -16.17 -57.14 5.14
CA ALA A 43 -15.43 -56.54 6.25
C ALA A 43 -13.95 -56.35 5.86
N ASP A 44 -13.33 -57.37 5.26
CA ASP A 44 -11.94 -57.30 4.82
C ASP A 44 -11.72 -56.29 3.67
N GLY A 45 -12.66 -56.22 2.72
CA GLY A 45 -12.62 -55.23 1.63
C GLY A 45 -12.97 -53.82 2.09
N TYR A 46 -13.83 -53.68 3.10
CA TYR A 46 -14.10 -52.40 3.74
C TYR A 46 -12.90 -51.91 4.53
N ASP A 47 -12.26 -52.76 5.34
CA ASP A 47 -11.06 -52.43 6.11
C ASP A 47 -9.88 -52.11 5.18
N SER A 48 -9.69 -52.87 4.10
CA SER A 48 -8.67 -52.57 3.07
C SER A 48 -8.93 -51.24 2.36
N ALA A 49 -10.19 -50.93 2.00
CA ALA A 49 -10.51 -49.64 1.40
C ALA A 49 -10.31 -48.49 2.40
N LEU A 50 -10.55 -48.73 3.69
CA LEU A 50 -10.33 -47.75 4.75
C LEU A 50 -8.83 -47.51 4.99
N ASP A 51 -8.02 -48.57 4.97
CA ASP A 51 -6.55 -48.48 5.06
C ASP A 51 -5.94 -47.75 3.86
N ASP A 52 -6.50 -47.90 2.65
CA ASP A 52 -6.03 -47.19 1.46
C ASP A 52 -6.51 -45.72 1.42
N LEU A 53 -7.75 -45.43 1.84
CA LEU A 53 -8.33 -44.09 1.78
C LEU A 53 -7.91 -43.18 2.93
N MET A 54 -7.67 -43.72 4.13
CA MET A 54 -7.36 -42.92 5.32
C MET A 54 -6.04 -42.11 5.18
N PRO A 55 -4.96 -42.65 4.60
CA PRO A 55 -3.74 -41.88 4.29
C PRO A 55 -4.00 -40.75 3.30
N GLU A 56 -4.77 -41.00 2.23
CA GLU A 56 -5.11 -39.99 1.23
C GLU A 56 -5.99 -38.87 1.83
N LEU A 57 -6.93 -39.22 2.70
CA LEU A 57 -7.76 -38.27 3.44
C LEU A 57 -6.93 -37.43 4.40
N ASN A 58 -5.98 -38.04 5.11
CA ASN A 58 -5.08 -37.31 6.00
C ASN A 58 -4.14 -36.38 5.21
N GLU A 59 -3.59 -36.83 4.09
CA GLU A 59 -2.74 -36.01 3.23
C GLU A 59 -3.52 -34.83 2.63
N THR A 60 -4.73 -35.07 2.13
CA THR A 60 -5.58 -34.01 1.59
C THR A 60 -6.01 -33.02 2.68
N ALA A 61 -6.33 -33.49 3.89
CA ALA A 61 -6.62 -32.63 5.04
C ALA A 61 -5.41 -31.79 5.45
N MET A 62 -4.19 -32.36 5.45
CA MET A 62 -2.96 -31.61 5.72
C MET A 62 -2.69 -30.56 4.65
N ARG A 63 -2.87 -30.90 3.36
CA ARG A 63 -2.73 -29.96 2.24
C ARG A 63 -3.75 -28.82 2.32
N LEU A 64 -5.00 -29.13 2.66
CA LEU A 64 -6.06 -28.13 2.85
C LEU A 64 -5.73 -27.18 4.00
N ASN A 65 -5.36 -27.70 5.17
CA ASN A 65 -4.99 -26.90 6.33
C ASN A 65 -3.75 -26.02 6.04
N SER A 66 -2.77 -26.54 5.30
CA SER A 66 -1.63 -25.76 4.82
C SER A 66 -2.08 -24.60 3.91
N ALA A 67 -2.95 -24.87 2.93
CA ALA A 67 -3.48 -23.86 2.02
C ALA A 67 -4.32 -22.80 2.76
N GLU A 68 -5.11 -23.19 3.75
CA GLU A 68 -5.87 -22.26 4.61
C GLU A 68 -4.96 -21.33 5.39
N ARG A 69 -3.85 -21.86 5.94
CA ARG A 69 -2.84 -21.04 6.63
C ARG A 69 -2.17 -20.04 5.67
N THR A 70 -1.80 -20.49 4.46
CA THR A 70 -1.25 -19.59 3.44
C THR A 70 -2.26 -18.53 2.99
N LEU A 71 -3.53 -18.90 2.84
CA LEU A 71 -4.60 -17.96 2.49
C LEU A 71 -4.79 -16.90 3.58
N ALA A 72 -4.80 -17.31 4.86
CA ALA A 72 -4.90 -16.37 5.98
C ALA A 72 -3.69 -15.41 6.04
N ALA A 73 -2.47 -15.93 5.80
CA ALA A 73 -1.26 -15.10 5.75
C ALA A 73 -1.32 -14.07 4.61
N THR A 74 -1.63 -14.51 3.39
CA THR A 74 -1.74 -13.62 2.22
C THR A 74 -2.87 -12.58 2.35
N GLN A 75 -3.99 -12.92 3.01
CA GLN A 75 -5.04 -11.95 3.32
C GLN A 75 -4.57 -10.89 4.31
N THR A 76 -3.73 -11.27 5.28
CA THR A 76 -3.15 -10.34 6.26
C THR A 76 -2.16 -9.39 5.58
N GLU A 77 -1.26 -9.93 4.75
CA GLU A 77 -0.33 -9.13 3.94
C GLU A 77 -1.07 -8.18 3.00
N LEU A 78 -2.11 -8.65 2.31
CA LEU A 78 -2.93 -7.82 1.42
C LEU A 78 -3.61 -6.68 2.18
N ARG A 79 -4.06 -6.91 3.41
CA ARG A 79 -4.62 -5.87 4.26
C ARG A 79 -3.56 -4.84 4.64
N GLN A 80 -2.39 -5.29 5.06
CA GLN A 80 -1.26 -4.42 5.38
C GLN A 80 -0.85 -3.54 4.19
N VAL A 81 -0.67 -4.12 3.01
CA VAL A 81 -0.31 -3.37 1.79
C VAL A 81 -1.40 -2.35 1.41
N LYS A 82 -2.67 -2.67 1.61
CA LYS A 82 -3.77 -1.72 1.39
C LYS A 82 -3.72 -0.55 2.37
N ASP A 83 -3.41 -0.81 3.63
CA ASP A 83 -3.29 0.21 4.67
C ASP A 83 -2.07 1.11 4.43
N GLU A 84 -0.93 0.54 4.06
CA GLU A 84 0.29 1.26 3.67
C GLU A 84 0.04 2.16 2.46
N ARG A 85 -0.58 1.63 1.39
CA ARG A 85 -0.94 2.41 0.21
C ARG A 85 -1.92 3.55 0.52
N ALA A 86 -2.83 3.35 1.47
CA ALA A 86 -3.74 4.40 1.92
C ALA A 86 -3.00 5.50 2.68
N CYS A 87 -2.01 5.13 3.51
CA CYS A 87 -1.11 6.07 4.19
C CYS A 87 -0.31 6.89 3.16
N ASP A 88 0.36 6.22 2.22
CA ASP A 88 1.16 6.87 1.17
C ASP A 88 0.33 7.84 0.33
N ARG A 89 -0.92 7.48 0.01
CA ARG A 89 -1.83 8.36 -0.72
C ARG A 89 -2.19 9.61 0.07
N ARG A 90 -2.38 9.52 1.39
CA ARG A 90 -2.63 10.69 2.25
C ARG A 90 -1.40 11.58 2.32
N ASN A 91 -0.23 11.00 2.59
CA ASN A 91 1.04 11.73 2.63
C ASN A 91 1.31 12.46 1.30
N ALA A 92 1.05 11.80 0.16
CA ALA A 92 1.18 12.42 -1.15
C ALA A 92 0.18 13.55 -1.37
N ALA A 93 -1.07 13.41 -0.90
CA ALA A 93 -2.07 14.47 -1.00
C ALA A 93 -1.70 15.70 -0.16
N GLU A 94 -1.24 15.48 1.08
CA GLU A 94 -0.75 16.55 1.97
C GLU A 94 0.46 17.28 1.37
N ALA A 95 1.41 16.54 0.80
CA ALA A 95 2.56 17.14 0.12
C ALA A 95 2.16 17.97 -1.11
N ILE A 96 1.17 17.50 -1.89
CA ILE A 96 0.64 18.26 -3.03
C ILE A 96 -0.05 19.54 -2.56
N GLU A 97 -0.85 19.47 -1.49
CA GLU A 97 -1.50 20.64 -0.91
C GLU A 97 -0.48 21.67 -0.43
N GLU A 98 0.54 21.23 0.32
CA GLU A 98 1.63 22.11 0.76
C GLU A 98 2.38 22.74 -0.41
N LEU A 99 2.73 21.97 -1.44
CA LEU A 99 3.38 22.48 -2.64
C LEU A 99 2.50 23.46 -3.41
N THR A 100 1.18 23.23 -3.43
CA THR A 100 0.22 24.13 -4.08
C THR A 100 0.10 25.44 -3.32
N LEU A 101 0.03 25.40 -1.98
CA LEU A 101 0.05 26.60 -1.16
C LEU A 101 1.32 27.42 -1.36
N ARG A 102 2.49 26.76 -1.34
CA ARG A 102 3.78 27.42 -1.63
C ARG A 102 3.83 27.99 -3.05
N LEU A 103 3.24 27.30 -4.03
CA LEU A 103 3.16 27.79 -5.40
C LEU A 103 2.25 29.02 -5.51
N ASP A 104 1.12 29.05 -4.82
CA ASP A 104 0.21 30.19 -4.84
C ASP A 104 0.79 31.40 -4.09
N GLU A 105 1.50 31.17 -2.97
CA GLU A 105 2.33 32.19 -2.32
C GLU A 105 3.41 32.72 -3.28
N ALA A 106 4.06 31.85 -4.05
CA ALA A 106 5.06 32.23 -5.04
C ALA A 106 4.47 33.01 -6.23
N LYS A 107 3.25 32.67 -6.68
CA LYS A 107 2.53 33.45 -7.71
C LYS A 107 2.08 34.82 -7.21
N GLY A 108 1.85 34.97 -5.90
CA GLY A 108 1.55 36.26 -5.27
C GLY A 108 2.76 37.20 -5.21
N LEU A 109 3.98 36.66 -5.27
CA LEU A 109 5.20 37.44 -5.43
C LEU A 109 5.27 37.99 -6.86
N ASN A 110 5.59 39.27 -7.00
CA ASN A 110 5.56 40.00 -8.28
C ASN A 110 6.76 40.95 -8.37
N ALA A 111 6.92 41.64 -9.49
CA ALA A 111 8.04 42.57 -9.70
C ALA A 111 8.12 43.72 -8.68
N ALA A 112 7.00 44.11 -8.05
CA ALA A 112 7.01 45.11 -6.97
C ALA A 112 7.69 44.54 -5.70
N HIS A 113 7.46 43.26 -5.38
CA HIS A 113 8.15 42.57 -4.29
C HIS A 113 9.65 42.43 -4.55
N ALA A 114 10.07 42.21 -5.80
CA ALA A 114 11.50 42.20 -6.16
C ALA A 114 12.18 43.55 -5.83
N THR A 115 11.48 44.67 -6.04
CA THR A 115 11.99 46.01 -5.71
C THR A 115 12.16 46.19 -4.19
N VAL A 116 11.17 45.77 -3.40
CA VAL A 116 11.23 45.81 -1.92
C VAL A 116 12.35 44.91 -1.39
N LEU A 117 12.54 43.73 -1.95
CA LEU A 117 13.60 42.80 -1.57
C LEU A 117 15.00 43.38 -1.87
N ARG A 118 15.20 44.03 -3.03
CA ARG A 118 16.46 44.73 -3.34
C ARG A 118 16.71 45.90 -2.39
N GLN A 119 15.67 46.65 -2.03
CA GLN A 119 15.79 47.73 -1.05
C GLN A 119 16.20 47.21 0.33
N ALA A 120 15.57 46.12 0.79
CA ALA A 120 15.92 45.46 2.04
C ALA A 120 17.36 44.91 2.02
N ALA A 121 17.81 44.32 0.92
CA ALA A 121 19.19 43.88 0.74
C ALA A 121 20.19 45.04 0.84
N ASN A 122 19.89 46.17 0.20
CA ASN A 122 20.73 47.37 0.28
C ASN A 122 20.80 47.94 1.70
N ASN A 123 19.69 47.92 2.44
CA ASN A 123 19.66 48.32 3.85
C ASN A 123 20.52 47.41 4.72
N LEU A 124 20.48 46.09 4.47
CA LEU A 124 21.30 45.12 5.20
C LEU A 124 22.79 45.26 4.89
N GLU A 125 23.19 45.60 3.66
CA GLU A 125 24.59 45.95 3.36
C GLU A 125 25.05 47.20 4.10
N MET A 126 24.24 48.26 4.12
CA MET A 126 24.55 49.48 4.87
C MET A 126 24.65 49.21 6.38
N ALA A 127 23.78 48.33 6.91
CA ALA A 127 23.89 47.87 8.28
C ALA A 127 25.17 47.04 8.50
N ALA A 128 25.55 46.20 7.53
CA ALA A 128 26.76 45.39 7.60
C ALA A 128 28.03 46.24 7.69
N THR A 129 28.16 47.27 6.84
CA THR A 129 29.29 48.20 6.86
C THR A 129 29.34 48.98 8.17
N THR A 130 28.19 49.39 8.69
CA THR A 130 28.08 50.04 10.00
C THR A 130 28.53 49.11 11.12
N TRP A 131 28.07 47.86 11.15
CA TRP A 131 28.47 46.88 12.16
C TRP A 131 29.93 46.47 12.07
N GLU A 132 30.48 46.40 10.87
CA GLU A 132 31.91 46.15 10.67
C GLU A 132 32.76 47.31 11.21
N SER A 133 32.34 48.57 10.98
CA SER A 133 33.00 49.75 11.56
C SER A 133 32.95 49.77 13.09
N MET A 134 31.91 49.17 13.67
CA MET A 134 31.76 48.98 15.12
C MET A 134 32.45 47.71 15.65
N THR A 135 33.23 47.00 14.83
CA THR A 135 33.88 45.71 15.15
C THR A 135 32.93 44.54 15.47
N ALA A 136 31.63 44.69 15.20
CA ALA A 136 30.61 43.65 15.33
C ALA A 136 30.59 42.70 14.10
N THR A 137 31.74 42.08 13.81
CA THR A 137 32.03 41.35 12.57
C THR A 137 31.07 40.19 12.28
N THR A 138 30.61 39.46 13.31
CA THR A 138 29.63 38.37 13.15
C THR A 138 28.28 38.90 12.67
N LYS A 139 27.80 40.04 13.22
CA LYS A 139 26.55 40.67 12.79
C LYS A 139 26.67 41.18 11.35
N ALA A 140 27.80 41.80 11.01
CA ALA A 140 28.09 42.24 9.65
C ALA A 140 28.07 41.09 8.64
N ARG A 141 28.65 39.92 9.00
CA ARG A 141 28.61 38.72 8.16
C ARG A 141 27.19 38.22 7.94
N HIS A 142 26.38 38.08 8.99
CA HIS A 142 24.99 37.64 8.86
C HIS A 142 24.15 38.61 8.02
N ALA A 143 24.37 39.92 8.19
CA ALA A 143 23.72 40.94 7.39
C ALA A 143 23.99 40.75 5.90
N ARG A 144 25.25 40.51 5.52
CA ARG A 144 25.68 40.27 4.14
C ARG A 144 25.11 38.98 3.57
N THR A 145 25.11 37.90 4.35
CA THR A 145 24.49 36.64 3.93
C THR A 145 22.99 36.82 3.65
N ASN A 146 22.27 37.49 4.54
CA ASN A 146 20.85 37.76 4.35
C ASN A 146 20.61 38.73 3.18
N ALA A 147 21.47 39.74 3.00
CA ALA A 147 21.39 40.65 1.85
C ALA A 147 21.55 39.90 0.52
N GLN A 148 22.49 38.94 0.46
CA GLN A 148 22.70 38.12 -0.74
C GLN A 148 21.47 37.24 -1.02
N GLN A 149 20.91 36.58 -0.01
CA GLN A 149 19.71 35.76 -0.17
C GLN A 149 18.51 36.57 -0.70
N LEU A 150 18.32 37.80 -0.22
CA LEU A 150 17.26 38.68 -0.70
C LEU A 150 17.50 39.16 -2.14
N ARG A 151 18.76 39.35 -2.56
CA ARG A 151 19.10 39.66 -3.96
C ARG A 151 18.79 38.49 -4.88
N ASP A 152 19.16 37.29 -4.47
CA ASP A 152 18.92 36.08 -5.26
C ASP A 152 17.40 35.85 -5.41
N LEU A 153 16.63 36.02 -4.34
CA LEU A 153 15.15 36.00 -4.38
C LEU A 153 14.55 37.12 -5.24
N ALA A 154 15.13 38.33 -5.23
CA ALA A 154 14.65 39.39 -6.09
C ALA A 154 14.96 39.13 -7.58
N ALA A 155 16.08 38.47 -7.88
CA ALA A 155 16.48 38.12 -9.24
C ALA A 155 15.58 37.04 -9.83
N THR A 156 15.13 36.05 -9.04
CA THR A 156 14.18 35.02 -9.50
C THR A 156 12.79 35.59 -9.77
N LEU A 157 12.38 36.65 -9.08
CA LEU A 157 11.07 37.29 -9.23
C LEU A 157 10.97 38.34 -10.35
N ALA A 158 12.10 38.87 -10.83
CA ALA A 158 12.16 39.85 -11.90
C ALA A 158 13.41 39.66 -12.78
N PRO A 159 13.48 38.56 -13.57
CA PRO A 159 14.64 38.27 -14.42
C PRO A 159 14.80 39.26 -15.58
N GLU A 160 13.71 39.92 -16.01
CA GLU A 160 13.68 40.77 -17.22
C GLU A 160 14.41 42.12 -17.07
N GLN A 161 14.78 42.55 -15.86
CA GLN A 161 15.51 43.83 -15.70
C GLN A 161 17.00 43.77 -16.07
N GLN A 162 17.56 42.58 -16.32
CA GLN A 162 18.96 42.42 -16.74
C GLN A 162 19.16 42.56 -18.26
N GLU A 163 18.14 42.38 -19.09
CA GLU A 163 18.24 42.59 -20.56
C GLU A 163 18.08 44.05 -21.00
N ALA A 164 17.55 44.93 -20.16
CA ALA A 164 17.36 46.35 -20.50
C ALA A 164 18.59 47.24 -20.24
N ALA A 165 19.70 46.66 -19.74
CA ALA A 165 20.91 47.39 -19.37
C ALA A 165 22.19 46.92 -20.11
N ALA A 166 22.05 46.12 -21.17
CA ALA A 166 23.14 45.68 -22.06
C ALA A 166 23.12 46.40 -23.40
#